data_AF-A0A835H7E0-F1
#
_entry.id   AF-A0A835H7E0-F1
#
_cell.length_a   1.000
_cell.length_b   1.000
_cell.length_c   1.000
_cell.angle_alpha   90.00
_cell.angle_beta   90.00
_cell.angle_gamma   90.00
#
_symmetry.space_group_name_H-M   'P 1'
#
loop_
_entity.id
_entity.type
_entity.pdbx_description
1 polymer ?
#
loop_
_entity_poly.entity_id
_entity_poly.type
_entity_poly.pdbx_seq_one_letter_code
_entity_poly.pdbx_strand_id
1 'polypeptide(L)'
;MGKGIRGFDKRKNKTHTMCVRSGRRSFHLQKSRCSACAYPASRIIKYNWSVKAIRRKTTGTGRMQYLRRRFLTTTAATPMVTR
;
A
#
# COMPACT_ATOMS: atom_id res chain seq x y z
N MET A 1 -3.18 16.11 36.23
CA MET A 1 -1.90 15.65 35.66
C MET A 1 -1.79 14.14 35.91
N GLY A 2 -1.47 13.34 34.89
CA GLY A 2 -1.29 11.91 35.06
C GLY A 2 -1.08 11.24 33.71
N LYS A 3 0.10 10.64 33.51
CA LYS A 3 0.38 9.77 32.36
C LYS A 3 -0.28 8.40 32.61
N GLY A 4 -0.56 7.63 31.56
CA GLY A 4 -1.14 6.29 31.68
C GLY A 4 -2.67 6.26 31.50
N ILE A 5 -3.34 5.34 32.21
CA ILE A 5 -4.74 4.92 31.99
C ILE A 5 -5.69 6.11 31.85
N ARG A 6 -5.59 7.08 32.77
CA ARG A 6 -6.44 8.29 32.81
C ARG A 6 -6.37 9.17 31.55
N GLY A 7 -5.33 9.03 30.73
CA GLY A 7 -5.16 9.74 29.47
C GLY A 7 -5.68 9.00 28.23
N PHE A 8 -5.90 7.68 28.30
CA PHE A 8 -6.37 6.90 27.15
C PHE A 8 -7.83 7.16 26.81
N ASP A 9 -8.68 7.30 27.84
CA ASP A 9 -10.10 7.60 27.70
C ASP A 9 -10.37 8.92 26.92
N LYS A 10 -9.41 9.85 26.98
CA LYS A 10 -9.49 11.16 26.31
C LYS A 10 -9.16 11.12 24.81
N ARG A 11 -8.78 9.97 24.23
CA ARG A 11 -8.31 9.84 22.83
C ARG A 11 -9.44 9.70 21.80
N LYS A 12 -10.37 10.66 21.78
CA LYS A 12 -11.53 10.69 20.88
C LYS A 12 -11.19 11.20 19.48
N ASN A 13 -10.34 12.22 19.38
CA ASN A 13 -9.92 12.81 18.10
C ASN A 13 -9.04 11.85 17.30
N LYS A 14 -9.34 11.68 16.01
CA LYS A 14 -8.54 10.85 15.10
C LYS A 14 -7.73 11.72 14.17
N THR A 15 -6.41 11.53 14.17
CA THR A 15 -5.49 12.25 13.27
C THR A 15 -5.33 11.53 11.92
N HIS A 16 -5.38 10.19 11.94
CA HIS A 16 -5.17 9.35 10.77
C HIS A 16 -6.43 8.61 10.32
N THR A 17 -6.79 8.75 9.05
CA THR A 17 -7.88 8.04 8.38
C THR A 17 -7.35 7.13 7.27
N MET A 18 -8.24 6.36 6.65
CA MET A 18 -7.92 5.46 5.54
C MET A 18 -7.52 6.26 4.30
N CYS A 19 -6.41 5.89 3.69
CA CYS A 19 -5.92 6.52 2.46
C CYS A 19 -6.48 5.82 1.22
N VAL A 20 -7.11 6.58 0.32
CA VAL A 20 -7.69 6.08 -0.94
C VAL A 20 -6.68 5.31 -1.80
N ARG A 21 -5.45 5.83 -1.95
CA ARG A 21 -4.44 5.21 -2.81
C ARG A 21 -3.85 3.92 -2.25
N SER A 22 -3.64 3.84 -0.94
CA SER A 22 -2.86 2.75 -0.32
C SER A 22 -3.68 1.81 0.55
N GLY A 23 -4.95 2.12 0.84
CA GLY A 23 -5.82 1.36 1.73
C GLY A 23 -5.38 1.36 3.21
N ARG A 24 -4.30 2.07 3.57
CA ARG A 24 -3.76 2.10 4.93
C ARG A 24 -4.36 3.26 5.73
N ARG A 25 -4.56 3.06 7.05
CA ARG A 25 -4.92 4.14 8.00
C ARG A 25 -3.69 5.02 8.27
N SER A 26 -3.33 5.84 7.29
CA SER A 26 -2.10 6.64 7.30
C SER A 26 -2.30 8.04 6.73
N PHE A 27 -3.52 8.39 6.32
CA PHE A 27 -3.83 9.73 5.82
C PHE A 27 -4.02 10.69 6.99
N HIS A 28 -3.14 11.67 7.13
CA HIS A 28 -3.26 12.67 8.19
C HIS A 28 -4.26 13.76 7.76
N LEU A 29 -5.35 13.91 8.51
CA LEU A 29 -6.45 14.83 8.17
C LEU A 29 -6.00 16.29 8.13
N GLN A 30 -5.41 16.79 9.22
CA GLN A 30 -5.03 18.21 9.32
C GLN A 30 -3.93 18.63 8.33
N LYS A 31 -3.05 17.70 7.95
CA LYS A 31 -1.92 17.95 7.05
C LYS A 31 -2.21 17.53 5.62
N SER A 32 -3.41 17.00 5.37
CA SER A 32 -3.86 16.45 4.09
C SER A 32 -2.81 15.59 3.38
N ARG A 33 -2.09 14.74 4.13
CA ARG A 33 -0.97 13.96 3.58
C ARG A 33 -0.90 12.55 4.15
N CYS A 34 -0.69 11.57 3.27
CA CYS A 34 -0.47 10.18 3.68
C CYS A 34 1.00 9.90 4.02
N SER A 35 1.28 9.39 5.22
CA SER A 35 2.65 8.99 5.59
C SER A 35 3.15 7.76 4.83
N ALA A 36 2.24 6.90 4.37
CA ALA A 36 2.60 5.67 3.68
C ALA A 36 2.86 5.87 2.18
N CYS A 37 2.08 6.67 1.47
CA CYS A 37 2.19 6.83 0.01
C CYS A 37 2.34 8.28 -0.46
N ALA A 38 2.36 9.25 0.46
CA ALA A 38 2.40 10.69 0.17
C ALA A 38 1.23 11.27 -0.63
N TYR A 39 0.10 10.53 -0.77
CA TYR A 39 -1.15 11.12 -1.30
C TYR A 39 -1.44 12.46 -0.60
N PRO A 40 -1.68 13.58 -1.32
CA PRO A 40 -2.04 13.68 -2.74
C PRO A 40 -0.89 13.73 -3.76
N ALA A 41 0.39 13.75 -3.34
CA ALA A 41 1.53 13.88 -4.25
C ALA A 41 1.49 12.84 -5.39
N SER A 42 1.95 13.19 -6.59
CA SER A 42 1.92 12.30 -7.76
C SER A 42 2.79 11.07 -7.56
N ARG A 43 4.01 11.26 -7.02
CA ARG A 43 4.96 10.18 -6.77
C ARG A 43 4.71 9.49 -5.44
N ILE A 44 4.83 8.17 -5.43
CA ILE A 44 4.83 7.37 -4.20
C ILE A 44 6.12 7.65 -3.42
N ILE A 45 5.98 7.90 -2.14
CA ILE A 45 7.11 8.09 -1.23
C ILE A 45 7.95 6.82 -1.08
N LYS A 46 9.26 6.96 -1.25
CA LYS A 46 10.27 5.92 -1.05
C LYS A 46 11.42 6.53 -0.26
N TYR A 47 11.87 5.81 0.75
CA TYR A 47 13.02 6.17 1.55
C TYR A 47 14.02 5.03 1.50
N ASN A 48 15.23 5.29 0.99
CA ASN A 48 16.23 4.24 0.74
C ASN A 48 16.70 3.58 2.05
N TRP A 49 16.68 4.30 3.16
CA TRP A 49 16.94 3.76 4.49
C TRP A 49 15.85 2.77 4.97
N SER A 50 14.67 2.74 4.34
CA SER A 50 13.56 1.85 4.70
C SER A 50 13.40 0.69 3.72
N VAL A 51 14.42 -0.16 3.62
CA VAL A 51 14.48 -1.29 2.66
C VAL A 51 13.26 -2.21 2.76
N LYS A 52 12.86 -2.58 3.99
CA LYS A 52 11.69 -3.44 4.22
C LYS A 52 10.38 -2.79 3.77
N ALA A 53 10.26 -1.47 3.89
CA ALA A 53 9.06 -0.75 3.45
C ALA A 53 8.98 -0.66 1.92
N ILE A 54 10.12 -0.53 1.25
CA ILE A 54 10.22 -0.59 -0.21
C ILE A 54 9.74 -1.97 -0.69
N ARG A 55 10.31 -3.07 -0.15
CA ARG A 55 9.96 -4.46 -0.53
C ARG A 55 8.48 -4.81 -0.39
N ARG A 56 7.77 -4.21 0.58
CA ARG A 56 6.32 -4.45 0.78
C ARG A 56 5.42 -3.79 -0.29
N LYS A 57 5.98 -2.91 -1.15
CA LYS A 57 5.22 -2.13 -2.14
C LYS A 57 5.78 -2.27 -3.56
N THR A 58 6.88 -3.00 -3.73
CA THR A 58 7.51 -3.22 -5.04
C THR A 58 6.58 -4.01 -5.96
N THR A 59 6.84 -3.92 -7.27
CA THR A 59 6.20 -4.75 -8.28
C THR A 59 6.27 -6.23 -7.87
N GLY A 60 5.19 -6.99 -8.06
CA GLY A 60 5.12 -8.39 -7.59
C GLY A 60 4.19 -8.62 -6.41
N THR A 61 3.92 -7.61 -5.57
CA THR A 61 3.14 -7.82 -4.32
C THR A 61 1.62 -7.82 -4.52
N GLY A 62 1.12 -7.41 -5.68
CA GLY A 62 -0.31 -7.25 -5.98
C GLY A 62 -0.79 -8.20 -7.08
N ARG A 63 -2.04 -7.99 -7.54
CA ARG A 63 -2.69 -8.87 -8.54
C ARG A 63 -2.00 -8.91 -9.92
N MET A 64 -1.24 -7.88 -10.28
CA MET A 64 -0.48 -7.79 -11.55
C MET A 64 -1.29 -8.18 -12.80
N GLN A 65 -2.55 -7.72 -12.91
CA GLN A 65 -3.51 -8.21 -13.93
C GLN A 65 -2.94 -8.18 -15.36
N TYR A 66 -2.34 -7.06 -15.76
CA TYR A 66 -1.75 -6.90 -17.09
C TYR A 66 -0.48 -7.72 -17.28
N LEU A 67 0.50 -7.60 -16.38
CA LEU A 67 1.78 -8.29 -16.48
C LEU A 67 1.59 -9.82 -16.43
N ARG A 68 0.67 -10.32 -15.61
CA ARG A 68 0.38 -11.75 -15.52
C ARG A 68 -0.23 -12.28 -16.81
N ARG A 69 -1.23 -11.60 -17.38
CA ARG A 69 -1.84 -12.01 -18.64
C ARG A 69 -0.85 -11.91 -19.82
N ARG A 70 0.01 -10.89 -19.85
CA ARG A 70 0.89 -10.67 -21.01
C ARG A 70 2.15 -11.53 -21.00
N PHE A 71 2.66 -11.89 -19.82
CA PHE A 71 3.93 -12.64 -19.70
C PHE A 71 3.77 -14.10 -19.25
N LEU A 72 2.63 -14.53 -18.70
CA LEU A 72 2.48 -15.85 -18.09
C LEU A 72 1.37 -16.75 -18.69
N THR A 73 0.68 -16.35 -19.77
CA THR A 73 -0.42 -17.16 -20.36
C THR A 73 -0.21 -17.57 -21.83
N THR A 74 0.94 -17.31 -22.45
CA THR A 74 1.19 -17.59 -23.87
C THR A 74 1.89 -18.92 -24.17
N THR A 75 2.20 -19.76 -23.17
CA THR A 75 2.96 -21.02 -23.37
C THR A 75 2.16 -22.32 -23.26
N ALA A 76 0.83 -22.29 -23.28
CA ALA A 76 0.06 -23.55 -23.28
C ALA A 76 -1.21 -23.44 -24.11
N ALA A 77 -1.06 -23.56 -25.42
CA ALA A 77 -2.06 -24.15 -26.30
C ALA A 77 -1.38 -24.57 -27.63
N THR A 78 -0.31 -25.37 -27.56
CA THR A 78 -0.08 -26.31 -28.67
C THR A 78 -1.16 -27.37 -28.54
N PRO A 79 -2.11 -27.51 -29.49
CA PRO A 79 -2.99 -28.65 -29.48
C PRO A 79 -2.10 -29.88 -29.66
N MET A 80 -2.15 -30.82 -28.70
CA MET A 80 -1.72 -32.19 -28.99
C MET A 80 -2.70 -32.74 -30.03
N VAL A 81 -2.45 -32.44 -31.31
CA VAL A 81 -2.93 -33.25 -32.42
C VAL A 81 -2.01 -34.47 -32.44
N THR A 82 -2.29 -35.43 -31.56
CA THR A 82 -1.81 -36.79 -31.78
C THR A 82 -2.77 -37.43 -32.79
N ARG A 83 -2.17 -37.87 -33.90
CA ARG A 83 -2.73 -38.83 -34.85
C ARG A 83 -3.33 -40.04 -34.14
#